data_AF-A0A0A7U5G6-F1
#
_entry.id   AF-A0A0A7U5G6-F1
#
_cell.length_a   1.000
_cell.length_b   1.000
_cell.length_c   1.000
_cell.angle_alpha   90.00
_cell.angle_beta   90.00
_cell.angle_gamma   90.00
#
_symmetry.space_group_name_H-M   'P 1'
#
loop_
_entity.id
_entity.type
_entity.pdbx_description
1 polymer ?
#
loop_
_entity_poly.entity_id
_entity_poly.type
_entity_poly.pdbx_seq_one_letter_code
_entity_poly.pdbx_strand_id
1 'polypeptide(L)'
;ETYGKQQSGIGQAALSLLTSGKYVMDPEMRGAEFERITQNLDLQFWKSFWNLTESGLITGFSRIASNPVQVNLTLSLPPVTLQMPLASDPRLSTSVSPPIAHWGPGPVLMGLISFEIREGQDSEELLSFCRTDVRPISMSQLPWVQKQPLSPWLLIHFHGGGFVAQTSKSHENYLRNWSKELGVPILSIDYSLSPEAPFPRALEECFYGYCWALKNC
;
A
#
# COMPACT_ATOMS: atom_id res chain seq x y z
N GLU A 1 -17.04 12.69 33.48
CA GLU A 1 -18.16 11.76 33.26
C GLU A 1 -19.15 12.33 32.26
N THR A 2 -19.24 11.76 31.05
CA THR A 2 -20.49 11.61 30.27
C THR A 2 -20.18 10.77 29.03
N TYR A 3 -19.99 9.47 29.21
CA TYR A 3 -19.99 8.50 28.12
C TYR A 3 -21.38 7.88 28.08
N GLY A 4 -22.15 8.14 27.03
CA GLY A 4 -23.46 7.53 26.86
C GLY A 4 -24.47 8.40 26.14
N LYS A 5 -24.39 8.44 24.80
CA LYS A 5 -25.55 8.51 23.90
C LYS A 5 -25.08 8.31 22.46
N GLN A 6 -25.62 7.28 21.82
CA GLN A 6 -25.56 7.11 20.36
C GLN A 6 -26.11 8.38 19.70
N GLN A 7 -25.23 9.18 19.10
CA GLN A 7 -25.60 10.21 18.14
C GLN A 7 -24.92 9.88 16.82
N SER A 8 -25.67 10.02 15.73
CA SER A 8 -25.25 9.69 14.37
C SER A 8 -23.94 10.40 14.01
N GLY A 9 -23.05 9.69 13.32
CA GLY A 9 -21.70 10.17 12.98
C GLY A 9 -21.65 11.48 12.17
N ILE A 10 -22.77 11.87 11.56
CA ILE A 10 -22.92 13.16 10.85
C ILE A 10 -22.93 14.35 11.84
N GLY A 11 -23.55 14.19 13.02
CA GLY A 11 -23.61 15.23 14.04
C GLY A 11 -22.26 15.51 14.71
N GLN A 12 -21.44 14.47 14.94
CA GLN A 12 -20.10 14.64 15.49
C GLN A 12 -19.13 15.30 14.50
N ALA A 13 -19.19 14.96 13.21
CA ALA A 13 -18.36 15.59 12.19
C ALA A 13 -18.71 17.09 12.00
N ALA A 14 -19.99 17.44 12.00
CA ALA A 14 -20.45 18.83 11.90
C ALA A 14 -20.05 19.67 13.13
N LEU A 15 -20.14 19.09 14.33
CA LEU A 15 -19.71 19.76 15.55
C LEU A 15 -18.18 19.94 15.58
N SER A 16 -17.42 18.94 15.13
CA SER A 16 -15.95 18.99 15.04
C SER A 16 -15.45 20.09 14.10
N LEU A 17 -16.15 20.34 12.98
CA LEU A 17 -15.84 21.45 12.07
C LEU A 17 -16.10 22.83 12.70
N LEU A 18 -17.19 22.98 13.47
CA LEU A 18 -17.50 24.22 14.19
C LEU A 18 -16.55 24.48 15.37
N THR A 19 -16.18 23.43 16.11
CA THR A 19 -15.25 23.55 17.24
C THR A 19 -13.78 23.71 16.81
N SER A 20 -13.45 23.42 15.55
CA SER A 20 -12.10 23.63 15.00
C SER A 20 -11.80 25.09 14.68
N GLY A 21 -12.83 25.92 14.44
CA GLY A 21 -12.66 27.33 14.09
C GLY A 21 -11.94 28.17 15.14
N LYS A 22 -12.12 27.85 16.44
CA LYS A 22 -11.42 28.55 17.53
C LYS A 22 -9.90 28.36 17.47
N TYR A 23 -9.43 27.22 16.99
CA TYR A 23 -8.00 26.96 16.81
C TYR A 23 -7.45 27.68 15.59
N VAL A 24 -8.27 28.02 14.59
CA VAL A 24 -7.83 28.83 13.43
C VAL A 24 -7.58 30.28 13.85
N MET A 25 -8.38 30.81 14.77
CA MET A 25 -8.33 32.22 15.20
C MET A 25 -7.29 32.51 16.30
N ASP A 26 -7.00 31.53 17.17
CA ASP A 26 -6.10 31.71 18.31
C ASP A 26 -4.87 30.76 18.23
N PRO A 27 -3.66 31.30 17.95
CA PRO A 27 -2.45 30.48 17.85
C PRO A 27 -1.97 29.92 19.20
N GLU A 28 -2.26 30.58 20.34
CA GLU A 28 -1.83 30.10 21.66
C GLU A 28 -2.69 28.91 22.12
N MET A 29 -4.01 28.98 21.94
CA MET A 29 -4.89 27.82 22.18
C MET A 29 -4.56 26.65 21.26
N ARG A 30 -4.18 26.91 20.01
CA ARG A 30 -3.70 25.87 19.08
C ARG A 30 -2.41 25.25 19.61
N GLY A 31 -1.47 26.05 20.10
CA GLY A 31 -0.21 25.58 20.67
C GLY A 31 -0.42 24.70 21.90
N ALA A 32 -1.24 25.15 22.86
CA ALA A 32 -1.55 24.40 24.08
C ALA A 32 -2.28 23.07 23.78
N GLU A 33 -3.20 23.07 22.82
CA GLU A 33 -3.88 21.83 22.41
C GLU A 33 -2.92 20.89 21.67
N PHE A 34 -1.99 21.42 20.87
CA PHE A 34 -0.95 20.63 20.22
C PHE A 34 0.00 20.00 21.24
N GLU A 35 0.44 20.73 22.26
CA GLU A 35 1.25 20.22 23.36
C GLU A 35 0.49 19.12 24.14
N ARG A 36 -0.76 19.38 24.52
CA ARG A 36 -1.61 18.43 25.25
C ARG A 36 -1.83 17.15 24.47
N ILE A 37 -2.09 17.25 23.17
CA ILE A 37 -2.21 16.10 22.28
C ILE A 37 -0.87 15.36 22.26
N THR A 38 0.22 16.04 21.91
CA THR A 38 1.58 15.47 21.78
C THR A 38 2.03 14.70 23.02
N GLN A 39 1.82 15.23 24.22
CA GLN A 39 2.21 14.59 25.48
C GLN A 39 1.38 13.34 25.82
N ASN A 40 0.18 13.20 25.25
CA ASN A 40 -0.73 12.09 25.50
C ASN A 40 -0.93 11.19 24.27
N LEU A 41 -0.09 11.34 23.24
CA LEU A 41 -0.18 10.52 22.03
C LEU A 41 0.24 9.09 22.33
N ASP A 42 -0.72 8.17 22.25
CA ASP A 42 -0.44 6.75 22.18
C ASP A 42 -0.24 6.30 20.72
N LEU A 43 0.27 5.08 20.54
CA LEU A 43 0.44 4.47 19.21
C LEU A 43 -0.89 4.36 18.45
N GLN A 44 -2.02 4.25 19.17
CA GLN A 44 -3.35 4.11 18.56
C GLN A 44 -3.83 5.42 17.92
N PHE A 45 -3.53 6.56 18.54
CA PHE A 45 -3.75 7.87 17.94
C PHE A 45 -2.94 8.01 16.66
N TRP A 46 -1.64 7.70 16.68
CA TRP A 46 -0.81 7.80 15.49
C TRP A 46 -1.33 6.89 14.37
N LYS A 47 -1.66 5.63 14.67
CA LYS A 47 -2.32 4.74 13.71
C LYS A 47 -3.59 5.36 13.14
N SER A 48 -4.46 5.91 13.98
CA SER A 48 -5.73 6.53 13.56
C SER A 48 -5.53 7.79 12.71
N PHE A 49 -4.58 8.64 13.08
CA PHE A 49 -4.24 9.88 12.37
C PHE A 49 -3.62 9.58 11.00
N TRP A 50 -2.63 8.68 10.93
CA TRP A 50 -1.99 8.29 9.67
C TRP A 50 -2.93 7.48 8.76
N ASN A 51 -3.83 6.68 9.33
CA ASN A 51 -4.86 5.97 8.57
C ASN A 51 -6.08 6.87 8.25
N LEU A 52 -6.10 8.15 8.65
CA LEU A 52 -7.20 9.06 8.30
C LEU A 52 -7.33 9.18 6.77
N THR A 53 -6.21 9.14 6.04
CA THR A 53 -6.19 9.11 4.57
C THR A 53 -6.80 7.85 3.98
N GLU A 54 -6.92 6.77 4.77
CA GLU A 54 -7.57 5.52 4.40
C GLU A 54 -9.06 5.48 4.79
N SER A 55 -9.57 6.49 5.49
CA SER A 55 -10.99 6.58 5.80
C SER A 55 -11.84 6.66 4.52
N GLY A 56 -13.01 6.02 4.55
CA GLY A 56 -13.88 5.85 3.37
C GLY A 56 -14.27 7.17 2.65
N LEU A 57 -14.33 8.28 3.38
CA LEU A 57 -14.67 9.59 2.84
C LEU A 57 -13.51 10.22 2.05
N ILE A 58 -12.28 10.13 2.56
CA ILE A 58 -11.10 10.72 1.91
C ILE A 58 -10.65 9.84 0.73
N THR A 59 -10.71 8.51 0.87
CA THR A 59 -10.42 7.57 -0.23
C THR A 59 -11.38 7.72 -1.42
N GLY A 60 -12.66 8.04 -1.17
CA GLY A 60 -13.64 8.33 -2.22
C GLY A 60 -13.28 9.59 -3.02
N PHE A 61 -12.89 10.68 -2.33
CA PHE A 61 -12.44 11.91 -2.98
C PHE A 61 -11.12 11.71 -3.76
N SER A 62 -10.16 10.98 -3.17
CA SER A 62 -8.88 10.68 -3.80
C SER A 62 -9.05 9.84 -5.08
N ARG A 63 -9.99 8.89 -5.11
CA ARG A 63 -10.27 8.09 -6.32
C ARG A 63 -10.78 8.92 -7.49
N ILE A 64 -11.66 9.90 -7.24
CA ILE A 64 -12.20 10.79 -8.29
C ILE A 64 -11.09 11.67 -8.88
N ALA A 65 -10.15 12.12 -8.06
CA ALA A 65 -9.04 12.97 -8.50
C ALA A 65 -7.83 12.19 -9.08
N SER A 66 -7.77 10.88 -8.88
CA SER A 66 -6.62 10.07 -9.28
C SER A 66 -6.57 9.79 -10.78
N ASN A 67 -5.37 9.67 -11.35
CA ASN A 67 -5.21 9.23 -12.72
C ASN A 67 -5.76 7.78 -12.86
N PRO A 68 -6.66 7.50 -13.82
CA PRO A 68 -7.04 6.13 -14.12
C PRO A 68 -5.79 5.38 -14.64
N VAL A 69 -5.70 4.10 -14.29
CA VAL A 69 -4.61 3.20 -14.71
C VAL A 69 -5.24 1.94 -15.28
N GLN A 70 -4.60 1.33 -16.27
CA GLN A 70 -5.11 0.12 -16.90
C GLN A 70 -4.86 -1.14 -16.06
N VAL A 71 -3.82 -1.15 -15.21
CA VAL A 71 -3.51 -2.27 -14.31
C VAL A 71 -3.45 -1.76 -12.87
N ASN A 72 -4.28 -2.35 -12.01
CA ASN A 72 -4.22 -2.18 -10.56
C ASN A 72 -4.62 -3.51 -9.89
N LEU A 73 -3.63 -4.35 -9.62
CA LEU A 73 -3.83 -5.71 -9.11
C LEU A 73 -3.32 -5.81 -7.67
N THR A 74 -4.02 -6.59 -6.85
CA THR A 74 -3.54 -6.98 -5.52
C THR A 74 -3.10 -8.44 -5.56
N LEU A 75 -1.79 -8.66 -5.49
CA LEU A 75 -1.13 -9.95 -5.56
C LEU A 75 -0.89 -10.49 -4.14
N SER A 76 -0.97 -11.81 -3.99
CA SER A 76 -0.68 -12.55 -2.76
C SER A 76 0.29 -13.67 -3.06
N LEU A 77 1.57 -13.40 -2.86
CA LEU A 77 2.61 -14.37 -3.12
C LEU A 77 2.57 -15.50 -2.09
N PRO A 78 2.69 -16.77 -2.51
CA PRO A 78 2.79 -17.87 -1.58
C PRO A 78 4.16 -17.85 -0.87
N PRO A 79 4.24 -18.35 0.39
CA PRO A 79 5.47 -18.43 1.15
C PRO A 79 6.32 -19.64 0.72
N VAL A 80 6.90 -19.56 -0.47
CA VAL A 80 7.77 -20.61 -1.03
C VAL A 80 9.23 -20.18 -1.00
N THR A 81 10.16 -21.12 -0.88
CA THR A 81 11.59 -20.76 -0.95
C THR A 81 11.96 -20.38 -2.37
N LEU A 82 12.59 -19.22 -2.55
CA LEU A 82 13.08 -18.75 -3.84
C LEU A 82 14.53 -19.17 -4.02
N GLN A 83 14.88 -19.63 -5.22
CA GLN A 83 16.26 -19.86 -5.64
C GLN A 83 16.70 -18.67 -6.49
N MET A 84 17.74 -17.98 -6.05
CA MET A 84 18.25 -16.75 -6.67
C MET A 84 19.71 -16.95 -7.11
N PRO A 85 20.09 -16.58 -8.35
CA PRO A 85 21.49 -16.63 -8.77
C PRO A 85 22.33 -15.60 -7.99
N LEU A 86 23.58 -15.92 -7.70
CA LEU A 86 24.51 -14.97 -7.07
C LEU A 86 24.93 -13.90 -8.07
N ALA A 87 24.99 -12.65 -7.61
CA ALA A 87 25.47 -11.54 -8.43
C ALA A 87 26.95 -11.69 -8.85
N SER A 88 27.76 -12.37 -8.03
CA SER A 88 29.17 -12.63 -8.31
C SER A 88 29.41 -13.76 -9.30
N ASP A 89 28.59 -14.82 -9.27
CA ASP A 89 28.64 -15.95 -10.20
C ASP A 89 27.22 -16.47 -10.45
N PRO A 90 26.63 -16.18 -11.62
CA PRO A 90 25.27 -16.62 -11.96
C PRO A 90 25.09 -18.14 -12.03
N ARG A 91 26.16 -18.94 -12.05
CA ARG A 91 26.10 -20.40 -12.02
C ARG A 91 25.84 -20.96 -10.62
N LEU A 92 26.05 -20.14 -9.59
CA LEU A 92 25.78 -20.47 -8.21
C LEU A 92 24.45 -19.84 -7.78
N SER A 93 23.67 -20.55 -6.98
CA SER A 93 22.39 -20.07 -6.46
C SER A 93 22.37 -20.06 -4.93
N THR A 94 21.62 -19.11 -4.38
CA THR A 94 21.29 -19.03 -2.96
C THR A 94 19.79 -19.15 -2.75
N SER A 95 19.40 -19.75 -1.64
CA SER A 95 18.00 -19.85 -1.23
C SER A 95 17.59 -18.64 -0.41
N VAL A 96 16.49 -17.99 -0.80
CA VAL A 96 15.81 -16.98 -0.01
C VAL A 96 14.56 -17.62 0.59
N SER A 97 14.57 -17.78 1.91
CA SER A 97 13.43 -18.31 2.66
C SER A 97 12.27 -17.32 2.67
N PRO A 98 11.01 -17.80 2.74
CA PRO A 98 9.87 -16.91 2.95
C PRO A 98 9.96 -16.21 4.32
N PRO A 99 9.24 -15.11 4.52
CA PRO A 99 9.15 -14.44 5.81
C PRO A 99 8.56 -15.37 6.87
N ILE A 100 9.26 -15.53 7.99
CA ILE A 100 8.88 -16.46 9.07
C ILE A 100 8.77 -15.78 10.43
N ALA A 101 9.27 -14.56 10.59
CA ALA A 101 9.26 -13.88 11.88
C ALA A 101 7.84 -13.81 12.47
N HIS A 102 7.75 -14.12 13.77
CA HIS A 102 6.55 -14.08 14.64
C HIS A 102 5.41 -15.06 14.33
N TRP A 103 5.14 -15.33 13.06
CA TRP A 103 3.94 -16.09 12.64
C TRP A 103 4.23 -17.26 11.69
N GLY A 104 5.49 -17.57 11.46
CA GLY A 104 5.87 -18.58 10.47
C GLY A 104 5.58 -18.13 9.03
N PRO A 105 5.67 -19.06 8.07
CA PRO A 105 5.52 -18.76 6.65
C PRO A 105 4.12 -18.22 6.36
N GLY A 106 4.05 -17.00 5.83
CA GLY A 106 2.79 -16.36 5.43
C GLY A 106 2.90 -15.69 4.07
N PRO A 107 1.77 -15.49 3.37
CA PRO A 107 1.80 -14.86 2.06
C PRO A 107 2.25 -13.41 2.14
N VAL A 108 2.94 -12.93 1.10
CA VAL A 108 3.37 -11.53 0.98
C VAL A 108 2.43 -10.80 0.03
N LEU A 109 1.85 -9.70 0.49
CA LEU A 109 0.90 -8.90 -0.28
C LEU A 109 1.64 -7.82 -1.06
N MET A 110 1.19 -7.56 -2.29
CA MET A 110 1.77 -6.52 -3.14
C MET A 110 0.70 -5.91 -4.05
N GLY A 111 0.78 -4.61 -4.31
CA GLY A 111 0.03 -3.92 -5.35
C GLY A 111 0.85 -3.79 -6.63
N LEU A 112 0.31 -4.21 -7.78
CA LEU A 112 0.88 -3.93 -9.10
C LEU A 112 0.06 -2.83 -9.78
N ILE A 113 0.71 -1.71 -10.08
CA ILE A 113 0.12 -0.55 -10.73
C ILE A 113 0.84 -0.31 -12.06
N SER A 114 0.08 -0.16 -13.15
CA SER A 114 0.62 0.24 -14.46
C SER A 114 -0.38 1.14 -15.17
N PHE A 115 0.06 2.35 -15.56
CA PHE A 115 -0.77 3.29 -16.29
C PHE A 115 -1.30 2.69 -17.60
N GLU A 116 -0.41 2.04 -18.37
CA GLU A 116 -0.75 1.26 -19.56
C GLU A 116 -0.55 -0.24 -19.29
N ILE A 117 -1.38 -1.08 -19.90
CA ILE A 117 -1.18 -2.52 -19.88
C ILE A 117 0.02 -2.89 -20.75
N ARG A 118 0.88 -3.75 -20.20
CA ARG A 118 2.10 -4.23 -20.85
C ARG A 118 2.05 -5.74 -21.05
N GLU A 119 2.89 -6.24 -21.95
CA GLU A 119 3.16 -7.67 -22.10
C GLU A 119 3.38 -8.36 -20.75
N GLY A 120 2.79 -9.55 -20.56
CA GLY A 120 2.86 -10.33 -19.32
C GLY A 120 1.92 -9.91 -18.18
N GLN A 121 1.38 -8.68 -18.19
CA GLN A 121 0.53 -8.18 -17.08
C GLN A 121 -0.90 -8.74 -17.04
N ASP A 122 -1.28 -9.52 -18.04
CA ASP A 122 -2.53 -10.29 -18.12
C ASP A 122 -2.29 -11.81 -18.27
N SER A 123 -1.07 -12.26 -17.97
CA SER A 123 -0.71 -13.68 -17.98
C SER A 123 -1.50 -14.47 -16.93
N GLU A 124 -1.81 -15.73 -17.24
CA GLU A 124 -2.52 -16.61 -16.31
C GLU A 124 -1.69 -16.85 -15.04
N GLU A 125 -0.37 -16.93 -15.18
CA GLU A 125 0.58 -17.08 -14.10
C GLU A 125 0.51 -15.90 -13.12
N LEU A 126 0.53 -14.65 -13.62
CA LEU A 126 0.42 -13.48 -12.76
C LEU A 126 -0.96 -13.40 -12.10
N LEU A 127 -2.02 -13.65 -12.88
CA LEU A 127 -3.40 -13.59 -12.38
C LEU A 127 -3.70 -14.68 -11.34
N SER A 128 -2.93 -15.79 -11.33
CA SER A 128 -3.04 -16.82 -10.29
C SER A 128 -2.69 -16.32 -8.88
N PHE A 129 -1.94 -15.21 -8.78
CA PHE A 129 -1.61 -14.57 -7.50
C PHE A 129 -2.66 -13.54 -7.04
N CYS A 130 -3.64 -13.17 -7.87
CA CYS A 130 -4.62 -12.14 -7.52
C CYS A 130 -5.60 -12.60 -6.43
N ARG A 131 -5.84 -11.76 -5.42
CA ARG A 131 -6.75 -12.06 -4.29
C ARG A 131 -8.23 -11.84 -4.54
N THR A 132 -8.64 -11.30 -5.69
CA THR A 132 -10.04 -10.92 -5.92
C THR A 132 -10.85 -12.07 -6.50
N ASP A 133 -11.98 -12.38 -5.84
CA ASP A 133 -13.02 -13.32 -6.34
C ASP A 133 -13.58 -12.91 -7.72
N VAL A 134 -13.43 -11.63 -8.06
CA VAL A 134 -13.73 -11.08 -9.38
C VAL A 134 -12.39 -10.91 -10.10
N ARG A 135 -12.16 -11.72 -11.14
CA ARG A 135 -11.08 -11.44 -12.10
C ARG A 135 -11.31 -10.01 -12.62
N PRO A 136 -10.32 -9.10 -12.51
CA PRO A 136 -10.42 -7.81 -13.17
C PRO A 136 -10.82 -8.08 -14.62
N ILE A 137 -11.83 -7.38 -15.14
CA ILE A 137 -12.14 -7.45 -16.56
C ILE A 137 -10.82 -7.23 -17.27
N SER A 138 -10.36 -8.24 -18.01
CA SER A 138 -9.09 -8.17 -18.72
C SER A 138 -9.24 -7.07 -19.75
N MET A 139 -8.86 -5.84 -19.38
CA MET A 139 -8.98 -4.67 -20.24
C MET A 139 -8.22 -4.92 -21.55
N SER A 140 -7.22 -5.82 -21.55
CA SER A 140 -6.52 -6.31 -22.74
C SER A 140 -7.40 -6.98 -23.80
N GLN A 141 -8.59 -7.47 -23.45
CA GLN A 141 -9.51 -8.10 -24.40
C GLN A 141 -10.39 -7.08 -25.13
N LEU A 142 -10.35 -5.80 -24.73
CA LEU A 142 -11.12 -4.75 -25.38
C LEU A 142 -10.38 -4.29 -26.65
N PRO A 143 -11.06 -4.18 -27.81
CA PRO A 143 -10.43 -3.86 -29.10
C PRO A 143 -9.65 -2.53 -29.14
N TRP A 144 -9.97 -1.61 -28.24
CA TRP A 144 -9.35 -0.27 -28.16
C TRP A 144 -8.17 -0.20 -27.18
N VAL A 145 -7.84 -1.29 -26.48
CA VAL A 145 -6.71 -1.32 -25.54
C VAL A 145 -5.50 -1.91 -26.24
N GLN A 146 -4.55 -1.06 -26.60
CA GLN A 146 -3.28 -1.49 -27.17
C GLN A 146 -2.31 -1.89 -26.06
N LYS A 147 -1.85 -3.15 -26.09
CA LYS A 147 -0.84 -3.64 -25.17
C LYS A 147 0.53 -3.09 -25.55
N GLN A 148 1.20 -2.47 -24.60
CA GLN A 148 2.56 -1.96 -24.74
C GLN A 148 3.58 -3.09 -24.55
N PRO A 149 4.80 -2.96 -25.08
CA PRO A 149 5.87 -3.92 -24.85
C PRO A 149 6.25 -3.99 -23.35
N LEU A 150 7.01 -5.03 -23.00
CA LEU A 150 7.64 -5.14 -21.67
C LEU A 150 8.34 -3.84 -21.29
N SER A 151 8.16 -3.43 -20.03
CA SER A 151 8.89 -2.28 -19.51
C SER A 151 10.35 -2.66 -19.27
N PRO A 152 11.33 -1.84 -19.68
CA PRO A 152 12.74 -2.06 -19.34
C PRO A 152 13.03 -1.82 -17.85
N TRP A 153 12.08 -1.23 -17.11
CA TRP A 153 12.24 -0.87 -15.70
C TRP A 153 11.00 -1.27 -14.89
N LEU A 154 11.22 -1.62 -13.63
CA LEU A 154 10.18 -1.84 -12.62
C LEU A 154 10.52 -1.00 -11.39
N LEU A 155 9.55 -0.21 -10.90
CA LEU A 155 9.72 0.55 -9.67
C LEU A 155 9.22 -0.30 -8.49
N ILE A 156 10.12 -0.67 -7.57
CA ILE A 156 9.76 -1.33 -6.32
C ILE A 156 9.50 -0.25 -5.26
N HIS A 157 8.33 -0.30 -4.65
CA HIS A 157 7.88 0.66 -3.65
C HIS A 157 7.65 -0.03 -2.30
N PHE A 158 8.14 0.59 -1.24
CA PHE A 158 7.82 0.24 0.15
C PHE A 158 7.15 1.46 0.77
N HIS A 159 5.90 1.31 1.22
CA HIS A 159 5.15 2.44 1.73
C HIS A 159 5.72 3.00 3.03
N GLY A 160 5.40 4.26 3.34
CA GLY A 160 5.76 4.91 4.60
C GLY A 160 4.90 4.45 5.78
N GLY A 161 4.92 5.23 6.86
CA GLY A 161 4.09 4.96 8.05
C GLY A 161 4.84 4.31 9.21
N GLY A 162 6.17 4.39 9.21
CA GLY A 162 7.02 3.99 10.34
C GLY A 162 6.90 2.52 10.75
N PHE A 163 6.55 1.64 9.81
CA PHE A 163 6.23 0.23 10.05
C PHE A 163 5.06 -0.02 11.02
N VAL A 164 4.24 0.98 11.32
CA VAL A 164 3.11 0.88 12.27
C VAL A 164 1.76 1.25 11.65
N ALA A 165 1.75 1.98 10.54
CA ALA A 165 0.54 2.49 9.91
C ALA A 165 0.65 2.50 8.37
N GLN A 166 -0.48 2.79 7.72
CA GLN A 166 -0.64 2.90 6.27
C GLN A 166 -0.44 1.59 5.50
N THR A 167 -0.78 1.64 4.21
CA THR A 167 -0.69 0.54 3.25
C THR A 167 -0.21 1.07 1.90
N SER A 168 0.05 0.19 0.93
CA SER A 168 0.27 0.58 -0.47
C SER A 168 -0.88 1.43 -1.01
N LYS A 169 -2.10 1.15 -0.56
CA LYS A 169 -3.32 1.81 -1.02
C LYS A 169 -3.41 3.28 -0.62
N SER A 170 -2.94 3.67 0.57
CA SER A 170 -2.91 5.09 0.97
C SER A 170 -1.93 5.92 0.12
N HIS A 171 -1.00 5.25 -0.54
CA HIS A 171 0.03 5.84 -1.39
C HIS A 171 -0.31 5.77 -2.89
N GLU A 172 -1.42 5.09 -3.24
CA GLU A 172 -1.80 4.78 -4.62
C GLU A 172 -1.93 6.02 -5.53
N ASN A 173 -2.38 7.17 -5.01
CA ASN A 173 -2.58 8.38 -5.82
C ASN A 173 -1.30 8.85 -6.51
N TYR A 174 -0.19 8.97 -5.77
CA TYR A 174 1.06 9.41 -6.37
C TYR A 174 1.72 8.27 -7.16
N LEU A 175 1.53 7.01 -6.77
CA LEU A 175 2.02 5.86 -7.54
C LEU A 175 1.38 5.81 -8.93
N ARG A 176 0.07 6.08 -9.04
CA ARG A 176 -0.62 6.23 -10.33
C ARG A 176 -0.03 7.35 -11.17
N ASN A 177 0.29 8.48 -10.54
CA ASN A 177 0.89 9.62 -11.23
C ASN A 177 2.32 9.28 -11.72
N TRP A 178 3.15 8.69 -10.86
CA TRP A 178 4.50 8.25 -11.23
C TRP A 178 4.49 7.19 -12.31
N SER A 179 3.58 6.22 -12.26
CA SER A 179 3.48 5.19 -13.31
C SER A 179 3.16 5.82 -14.67
N LYS A 180 2.33 6.86 -14.69
CA LYS A 180 2.02 7.63 -15.91
C LYS A 180 3.20 8.48 -16.38
N GLU A 181 3.80 9.26 -15.49
CA GLU A 181 4.88 10.20 -15.83
C GLU A 181 6.18 9.49 -16.24
N LEU A 182 6.52 8.41 -15.55
CA LEU A 182 7.73 7.62 -15.83
C LEU A 182 7.47 6.55 -16.91
N GLY A 183 6.21 6.22 -17.17
CA GLY A 183 5.84 5.12 -18.05
C GLY A 183 6.27 3.76 -17.52
N VAL A 184 6.52 3.59 -16.21
CA VAL A 184 6.97 2.32 -15.63
C VAL A 184 5.87 1.66 -14.79
N PRO A 185 5.79 0.31 -14.79
CA PRO A 185 5.01 -0.41 -13.80
C PRO A 185 5.63 -0.23 -12.41
N ILE A 186 4.78 -0.26 -11.39
CA ILE A 186 5.14 -0.11 -9.99
C ILE A 186 4.64 -1.33 -9.21
N LEU A 187 5.54 -1.95 -8.46
CA LEU A 187 5.22 -3.01 -7.52
C LEU A 187 5.39 -2.48 -6.09
N SER A 188 4.29 -2.28 -5.39
CA SER A 188 4.28 -1.78 -4.01
C SER A 188 4.08 -2.93 -3.03
N ILE A 189 5.03 -3.18 -2.14
CA ILE A 189 4.92 -4.24 -1.12
C ILE A 189 4.04 -3.77 0.04
N ASP A 190 3.01 -4.55 0.36
CA ASP A 190 2.14 -4.38 1.52
C ASP A 190 2.68 -5.22 2.68
N TYR A 191 3.73 -4.70 3.31
CA TYR A 191 4.38 -5.37 4.43
C TYR A 191 3.53 -5.28 5.72
N SER A 192 3.73 -6.23 6.61
CA SER A 192 3.04 -6.36 7.89
C SER A 192 3.45 -5.26 8.86
N LEU A 193 2.50 -4.75 9.64
CA LEU A 193 2.69 -3.63 10.54
C LEU A 193 2.87 -4.06 12.00
N SER A 194 3.64 -3.28 12.74
CA SER A 194 3.72 -3.32 14.20
C SER A 194 2.50 -2.65 14.86
N PRO A 195 2.14 -3.03 16.10
CA PRO A 195 2.80 -4.03 16.96
C PRO A 195 2.40 -5.47 16.65
N GLU A 196 1.47 -5.70 15.73
CA GLU A 196 1.00 -7.04 15.39
C GLU A 196 2.17 -7.88 14.85
N ALA A 197 2.92 -7.34 13.89
CA ALA A 197 4.16 -7.87 13.34
C ALA A 197 5.35 -6.98 13.72
N PRO A 198 6.05 -7.28 14.83
CA PRO A 198 7.26 -6.56 15.18
C PRO A 198 8.38 -6.79 14.17
N PHE A 199 9.43 -5.97 14.29
CA PHE A 199 10.71 -6.25 13.65
C PHE A 199 11.13 -7.72 13.90
N PRO A 200 11.66 -8.45 12.89
CA PRO A 200 12.02 -8.01 11.54
C PRO A 200 10.97 -8.33 10.45
N ARG A 201 9.72 -8.66 10.79
CA ARG A 201 8.75 -9.23 9.83
C ARG A 201 8.59 -8.42 8.54
N ALA A 202 8.38 -7.12 8.66
CA ALA A 202 8.24 -6.23 7.50
C ALA A 202 9.48 -6.25 6.58
N LEU A 203 10.69 -6.33 7.15
CA LEU A 203 11.94 -6.37 6.38
C LEU A 203 12.10 -7.68 5.61
N GLU A 204 11.73 -8.81 6.23
CA GLU A 204 11.69 -10.09 5.55
C GLU A 204 10.73 -10.05 4.35
N GLU A 205 9.54 -9.48 4.53
CA GLU A 205 8.53 -9.35 3.47
C GLU A 205 8.99 -8.43 2.34
N CYS A 206 9.59 -7.28 2.67
CA CYS A 206 10.17 -6.36 1.70
C CYS A 206 11.29 -7.02 0.88
N PHE A 207 12.22 -7.72 1.55
CA PHE A 207 13.31 -8.42 0.89
C PHE A 207 12.81 -9.57 0.02
N TYR A 208 11.87 -10.37 0.53
CA TYR A 208 11.26 -11.47 -0.21
C TYR A 208 10.53 -10.97 -1.46
N GLY A 209 9.72 -9.91 -1.35
CA GLY A 209 9.03 -9.27 -2.48
C GLY A 209 10.00 -8.75 -3.54
N TYR A 210 11.12 -8.14 -3.12
CA TYR A 210 12.19 -7.71 -4.02
C TYR A 210 12.84 -8.89 -4.75
N CYS A 211 13.20 -9.97 -4.05
CA CYS A 211 13.76 -11.17 -4.66
C CYS A 211 12.77 -11.85 -5.62
N TRP A 212 11.48 -11.86 -5.29
CA TRP A 212 10.45 -12.35 -6.18
C TRP A 212 10.39 -11.52 -7.46
N ALA A 213 10.43 -10.19 -7.37
CA ALA A 213 10.44 -9.31 -8.53
C ALA A 213 11.66 -9.55 -9.42
N LEU A 214 12.87 -9.64 -8.84
CA LEU A 214 14.10 -9.94 -9.59
C LEU A 214 14.07 -11.27 -10.35
N LYS A 215 13.31 -12.26 -9.85
CA LYS A 215 13.22 -13.58 -10.47
C LYS A 215 12.19 -13.66 -11.60
N ASN A 216 11.12 -12.87 -11.51
CA ASN A 216 9.93 -13.02 -12.35
C ASN A 216 9.66 -11.83 -13.29
N CYS A 217 10.41 -10.74 -13.17
CA CYS A 217 10.27 -9.53 -13.98
C CYS A 217 11.58 -9.20 -14.68
#